data_AF-A0AAV8YPS0-F1
#
_entry.id   AF-A0AAV8YPS0-F1
#
_cell.length_a   1.000
_cell.length_b   1.000
_cell.length_c   1.000
_cell.angle_alpha   90.00
_cell.angle_beta   90.00
_cell.angle_gamma   90.00
#
_symmetry.space_group_name_H-M   'P 1'
#
loop_
_entity.id
_entity.type
_entity.pdbx_description
1 polymer ?
#
loop_
_entity_poly.entity_id
_entity_poly.type
_entity_poly.pdbx_seq_one_letter_code
_entity_poly.pdbx_strand_id
1 'polypeptide(L)'
;MNSMDFLLTNEDIIYEIRTEIKQLGRPIPDLIISKTDVGKSRNYSRNYNSSVYDRFNWLCGCPKRNNLFCFICLVMGGNRMSWER
;
A
#
# COMPACT_ATOMS: atom_id res chain seq x y z
N MET A 1 -13.57 -8.09 1.17
CA MET A 1 -13.08 -6.68 1.23
C MET A 1 -11.90 -6.66 2.20
N ASN A 2 -10.71 -6.17 1.80
CA ASN A 2 -9.52 -6.12 2.68
C ASN A 2 -9.57 -4.82 3.54
N SER A 3 -8.96 -4.82 4.72
CA SER A 3 -8.90 -3.64 5.60
C SER A 3 -8.35 -2.39 4.89
N MET A 4 -7.41 -2.54 3.94
CA MET A 4 -6.89 -1.42 3.15
C MET A 4 -7.92 -0.87 2.16
N ASP A 5 -8.71 -1.73 1.51
CA ASP A 5 -9.76 -1.27 0.60
C ASP A 5 -10.85 -0.52 1.36
N PHE A 6 -11.16 -0.97 2.58
CA PHE A 6 -12.04 -0.25 3.49
C PHE A 6 -11.46 1.11 3.89
N LEU A 7 -10.20 1.14 4.35
CA LEU A 7 -9.53 2.38 4.74
C LEU A 7 -9.42 3.38 3.61
N LEU A 8 -9.24 2.92 2.37
CA LEU A 8 -9.06 3.77 1.18
C LEU A 8 -10.38 4.24 0.57
N THR A 9 -11.47 3.51 0.77
CA THR A 9 -12.81 3.86 0.25
C THR A 9 -13.54 4.83 1.16
N ASN A 10 -13.34 4.75 2.47
CA ASN A 10 -14.06 5.58 3.44
C ASN A 10 -13.15 6.69 3.99
N GLU A 11 -13.59 7.94 3.95
CA GLU A 11 -12.85 9.09 4.48
C GLU A 11 -13.13 9.29 5.98
N ASP A 12 -14.41 9.30 6.36
CA ASP A 12 -14.86 9.48 7.75
C ASP A 12 -14.99 8.15 8.48
N ILE A 13 -13.84 7.59 8.86
CA ILE A 13 -13.75 6.38 9.66
C ILE A 13 -13.60 6.74 11.13
N ILE A 14 -14.52 6.22 11.96
CA ILE A 14 -14.54 6.39 13.41
C ILE A 14 -13.23 5.85 14.02
N TYR A 15 -12.74 6.50 15.08
CA TYR A 15 -11.47 6.19 15.74
C TYR A 15 -11.33 4.73 16.20
N GLU A 16 -12.40 4.14 16.69
CA GLU A 16 -12.41 2.75 17.18
C GLU A 16 -12.07 1.75 16.07
N ILE A 17 -12.69 1.89 14.90
CA ILE A 17 -12.42 1.05 13.72
C ILE A 17 -10.96 1.17 13.28
N ARG A 18 -10.39 2.38 13.32
CA ARG A 18 -8.96 2.59 13.01
C ARG A 18 -8.05 1.87 14.01
N THR A 19 -8.46 1.85 15.28
CA THR A 19 -7.73 1.16 16.35
C THR A 19 -7.77 -0.36 16.17
N GLU A 20 -8.91 -0.92 15.81
CA GLU A 20 -9.04 -2.34 15.48
C GLU A 20 -8.16 -2.72 14.28
N ILE A 21 -8.19 -1.93 13.20
CA ILE A 21 -7.36 -2.18 12.02
C ILE A 21 -5.86 -2.09 12.37
N LYS A 22 -5.47 -1.17 13.26
CA LYS A 22 -4.10 -1.08 13.76
C LYS A 22 -3.69 -2.34 14.52
N GLN A 23 -4.57 -2.91 15.34
CA GLN A 23 -4.31 -4.13 16.12
C GLN A 23 -4.21 -5.38 15.24
N LEU A 24 -5.01 -5.46 14.18
CA LEU A 24 -4.92 -6.54 13.17
C LEU A 24 -3.60 -6.52 12.39
N GLY A 25 -2.89 -5.39 12.41
CA GLY A 25 -1.62 -5.23 11.72
C GLY A 25 -1.77 -4.90 10.24
N ARG A 26 -0.62 -4.73 9.59
CA ARG A 26 -0.57 -4.33 8.18
C ARG A 26 -0.73 -5.54 7.26
N PRO A 27 -1.56 -5.47 6.21
CA PRO A 27 -1.62 -6.51 5.22
C PRO A 27 -0.41 -6.44 4.29
N ILE A 28 0.15 -7.62 4.03
CA ILE A 28 1.35 -7.88 3.24
C ILE A 28 0.94 -8.81 2.08
N PRO A 29 0.08 -8.35 1.16
CA PRO A 29 -0.37 -9.18 0.04
C PRO A 29 0.74 -9.34 -0.99
N ASP A 30 0.73 -10.44 -1.73
CA ASP A 30 1.52 -10.53 -2.95
C ASP A 30 0.85 -9.71 -4.05
N LEU A 31 1.60 -8.80 -4.68
CA LEU A 31 1.09 -7.86 -5.67
C LEU A 31 1.75 -8.10 -7.03
N ILE A 32 1.01 -7.86 -8.10
CA ILE A 32 1.51 -8.04 -9.46
C ILE A 32 1.71 -6.65 -10.07
N ILE A 33 2.72 -5.92 -9.58
CA ILE A 33 3.07 -4.59 -10.08
C ILE A 33 4.31 -4.71 -10.96
N SER A 34 4.19 -4.25 -12.19
CA SER A 34 5.31 -4.12 -13.13
C SER A 34 5.27 -2.73 -13.76
N LYS A 35 6.39 -2.01 -13.72
CA LYS A 35 6.54 -0.70 -14.35
C LYS A 35 7.70 -0.77 -15.32
N THR A 36 7.47 -0.32 -16.55
CA THR A 36 8.51 -0.21 -17.57
C THR A 36 8.75 1.25 -17.86
N ASP A 37 9.96 1.71 -17.59
CA ASP A 37 10.42 3.07 -17.87
C ASP A 37 11.29 3.07 -19.13
N VAL A 38 11.03 4.01 -20.04
CA VAL A 38 11.80 4.17 -21.27
C VAL A 38 13.00 5.06 -20.98
N GLY A 39 14.21 4.50 -21.06
CA GLY A 39 15.45 5.26 -20.98
C GLY A 39 15.93 5.71 -22.35
N LYS A 40 16.88 6.65 -22.37
CA LYS A 40 17.49 7.18 -23.62
C LYS A 40 18.15 6.11 -24.50
N SER A 41 18.66 5.03 -23.90
CA SER A 41 19.39 3.95 -24.60
C SER A 41 18.81 2.55 -24.40
N ARG A 42 18.00 2.34 -23.36
CA ARG A 42 17.35 1.06 -23.06
C ARG A 42 16.12 1.26 -22.19
N ASN A 43 15.20 0.30 -22.27
CA ASN A 43 14.03 0.23 -21.40
C ASN A 43 14.40 -0.49 -20.10
N TYR A 44 13.83 -0.04 -18.99
CA TYR A 44 14.01 -0.62 -17.68
C TYR A 44 12.67 -1.13 -17.17
N SER A 45 12.57 -2.44 -16.95
CA SER A 45 11.40 -3.02 -16.28
C SER A 45 11.73 -3.27 -14.81
N ARG A 46 10.87 -2.78 -13.93
CA ARG A 46 10.91 -3.01 -12.49
C ARG A 46 9.66 -3.77 -12.09
N ASN A 47 9.86 -4.89 -11.41
CA ASN A 47 8.77 -5.68 -10.86
C ASN A 47 8.75 -5.50 -9.35
N TYR A 48 7.55 -5.59 -8.79
CA TYR A 48 7.36 -5.65 -7.36
C TYR A 48 8.02 -6.90 -6.78
N ASN A 49 8.53 -6.75 -5.56
CA ASN A 49 9.13 -7.81 -4.79
C ASN A 49 8.65 -7.68 -3.35
N SER A 50 8.14 -8.78 -2.79
CA SER A 50 7.56 -8.83 -1.45
C SER A 50 8.54 -8.48 -0.32
N SER A 51 9.85 -8.63 -0.54
CA SER A 51 10.90 -8.19 0.39
C SER A 51 10.86 -6.68 0.71
N VAL A 52 10.15 -5.89 -0.09
CA VAL A 52 9.91 -4.47 0.20
C VAL A 52 9.20 -4.27 1.54
N TYR A 53 8.36 -5.23 1.96
CA TYR A 53 7.65 -5.18 3.25
C TYR A 53 8.55 -5.46 4.46
N ASP A 54 9.62 -6.22 4.26
CA ASP A 54 10.65 -6.45 5.28
C ASP A 54 11.52 -5.21 5.43
N ARG A 55 11.86 -4.59 4.29
CA ARG A 55 12.66 -3.36 4.27
C ARG A 55 11.90 -2.15 4.83
N PHE A 56 10.59 -2.08 4.62
CA PHE A 56 9.75 -0.97 5.03
C PHE A 56 8.54 -1.47 5.83
N ASN A 57 8.70 -1.50 7.15
CA ASN A 57 7.67 -1.98 8.07
C ASN A 57 6.38 -1.12 8.14
N TRP A 58 6.39 0.05 7.51
CA TRP A 58 5.25 0.95 7.40
C TRP A 58 4.52 0.82 6.05
N LEU A 59 5.05 0.05 5.09
CA LEU A 59 4.37 -0.21 3.82
C LEU A 59 3.33 -1.32 3.97
N CYS A 60 2.19 -1.13 3.30
CA CYS A 60 1.17 -2.13 3.11
C CYS A 60 0.73 -2.17 1.64
N GLY A 61 0.05 -3.24 1.24
CA GLY A 61 -0.47 -3.40 -0.12
C GLY A 61 -2.00 -3.43 -0.16
N CYS A 62 -2.57 -2.98 -1.28
CA CYS A 62 -3.97 -3.20 -1.60
C CYS A 62 -4.09 -3.95 -2.93
N PRO A 63 -4.48 -5.24 -2.95
CA PRO A 63 -4.59 -6.02 -4.19
C PRO A 63 -5.57 -5.43 -5.19
N LYS A 64 -6.69 -4.89 -4.70
CA LYS A 64 -7.75 -4.31 -5.55
C LYS A 64 -7.29 -3.07 -6.30
N ARG A 65 -6.45 -2.23 -5.68
CA ARG A 65 -5.84 -1.06 -6.33
C ARG A 65 -4.48 -1.39 -6.97
N ASN A 66 -4.00 -2.62 -6.79
CA ASN A 66 -2.68 -3.11 -7.21
C ASN A 66 -1.56 -2.10 -6.94
N ASN A 67 -1.51 -1.55 -5.72
CA ASN A 67 -0.56 -0.50 -5.37
C ASN A 67 -0.14 -0.59 -3.89
N LEU A 68 0.97 0.08 -3.58
CA LEU A 68 1.54 0.17 -2.24
C LEU A 68 1.12 1.48 -1.56
N PHE A 69 0.97 1.43 -0.24
CA PHE A 69 0.55 2.59 0.57
C PHE A 69 1.32 2.62 1.89
N CYS A 70 1.35 3.79 2.53
CA CYS A 70 1.81 3.92 3.90
C CYS A 70 0.70 3.53 4.88
N PHE A 71 0.88 2.43 5.61
CA PHE A 71 -0.10 1.91 6.56
C PHE A 71 -0.40 2.92 7.67
N ILE A 72 0.63 3.58 8.21
CA ILE A 72 0.48 4.56 9.29
C ILE A 72 -0.36 5.75 8.80
N CYS A 73 -0.10 6.26 7.59
CA CYS A 73 -0.87 7.35 7.03
C CYS A 73 -2.34 6.97 6.84
N LEU A 74 -2.63 5.75 6.35
CA LEU A 74 -4.01 5.30 6.16
C LEU A 74 -4.77 5.18 7.49
N VAL A 75 -4.16 4.56 8.50
CA VAL A 75 -4.79 4.38 9.82
C VAL A 75 -5.01 5.72 10.52
N MET A 76 -4.04 6.65 10.42
CA MET A 76 -4.17 7.98 11.01
C MET A 76 -5.07 8.92 10.19
N GLY A 77 -5.56 8.49 9.02
CA GLY A 77 -6.36 9.35 8.13
C GLY A 77 -5.57 10.49 7.51
N GLY A 78 -4.25 10.32 7.42
CA GLY A 78 -3.35 11.22 6.72
C GLY A 78 -3.31 10.91 5.23
N ASN A 79 -2.13 11.05 4.62
CA ASN A 79 -1.93 10.92 3.18
C ASN A 79 -2.39 9.54 2.64
N ARG A 80 -3.31 9.56 1.67
CA ARG A 80 -3.91 8.38 1.01
C ARG A 80 -3.32 8.10 -0.37
N MET A 81 -2.30 8.87 -0.77
CA MET A 81 -1.60 8.69 -2.03
C MET A 81 -0.87 7.35 -2.03
N SER A 82 -0.88 6.70 -3.19
CA SER A 82 -0.05 5.54 -3.46
C SER A 82 1.42 5.90 -3.31
N TRP A 83 2.18 4.95 -2.78
CA TRP A 83 3.62 5.04 -2.81
C TRP A 83 4.11 4.64 -4.21
N GLU A 84 4.42 5.66 -5.00
CA GLU A 84 4.95 5.52 -6.35
C GLU A 84 6.46 5.70 -6.29
N ARG A 85 7.19 4.61 -6.54
CA ARG A 85 8.66 4.65 -6.65
C ARG A 85 9.12 4.72 -8.09
#